data_AF-A0A166MEW2-F1
#
_entry.id   AF-A0A166MEW2-F1
#
_cell.length_a   1.000
_cell.length_b   1.000
_cell.length_c   1.000
_cell.angle_alpha   90.00
_cell.angle_beta   90.00
_cell.angle_gamma   90.00
#
_symmetry.space_group_name_H-M   'P 1'
#
loop_
_entity.id
_entity.type
_entity.pdbx_description
1 polymer ?
#
loop_
_entity_poly.entity_id
_entity_poly.type
_entity_poly.pdbx_seq_one_letter_code
_entity_poly.pdbx_strand_id
1 'polypeptide(L)' 'YPRLSRMARDYLMIPATSVNVERIFSRGRHLLHYERNRLAPESIRALLCLGEWARIDILKHEDV' A
#
# COMPACT_ATOMS: atom_id res chain seq x y z
N TYR A 1 26.05 -11.64 12.77
CA TYR A 1 25.06 -11.79 13.85
C TYR A 1 23.66 -12.10 13.30
N PRO A 2 23.34 -13.37 13.01
CA PRO A 2 22.08 -13.73 12.34
C PRO A 2 20.80 -13.48 13.18
N ARG A 3 20.91 -13.51 14.51
CA ARG A 3 19.77 -13.25 15.42
C ARG A 3 19.53 -11.75 15.63
N LEU A 4 20.60 -10.99 15.86
CA LEU A 4 20.53 -9.54 16.04
C LEU A 4 20.03 -8.83 14.78
N SER A 5 20.46 -9.28 13.60
CA SER A 5 20.00 -8.72 12.33
C SER A 5 18.52 -8.99 12.04
N ARG A 6 17.95 -10.08 12.60
CA ARG A 6 16.52 -10.37 12.52
C ARG A 6 15.72 -9.42 13.41
N MET A 7 16.12 -9.29 14.68
CA MET A 7 15.51 -8.33 15.61
C MET A 7 15.56 -6.90 15.07
N ALA A 8 16.71 -6.48 14.55
CA ALA A 8 16.85 -5.14 13.99
C ALA A 8 15.89 -4.89 12.82
N ARG A 9 15.67 -5.88 11.94
CA ARG A 9 14.67 -5.77 10.87
C ARG A 9 13.26 -5.64 11.42
N ASP A 10 12.90 -6.47 12.40
CA ASP A 10 11.55 -6.45 12.98
C ASP A 10 11.21 -5.09 13.60
N TYR A 11 12.17 -4.46 14.29
CA TYR A 11 11.97 -3.13 14.90
C TYR A 11 12.06 -1.98 13.90
N LEU A 12 13.03 -2.00 12.99
CA LEU A 12 13.27 -0.88 12.07
C LEU A 12 12.31 -0.85 10.88
N MET A 13 11.60 -1.95 10.61
CA MET A 13 10.62 -2.03 9.52
C MET A 13 9.26 -1.43 9.91
N ILE A 14 9.03 -1.18 11.20
CA ILE A 14 7.82 -0.48 11.67
C ILE A 14 7.95 1.00 11.27
N PRO A 15 7.03 1.54 10.46
CA PRO A 15 7.06 2.95 10.13
C PRO A 15 6.84 3.79 11.39
N ALA A 16 7.70 4.78 11.61
CA ALA A 16 7.61 5.65 12.78
C ALA A 16 6.38 6.59 12.77
N THR A 17 5.71 6.73 11.62
CA THR A 17 4.58 7.65 11.43
C THR A 17 3.50 7.08 10.52
N SER A 18 2.29 7.62 10.61
CA SER A 18 1.12 7.31 9.76
C SER A 18 1.22 7.89 8.34
N VAL A 19 2.25 8.69 8.04
CA VAL A 19 2.39 9.46 6.79
C VAL A 19 2.25 8.58 5.55
N ASN A 20 2.77 7.35 5.59
CA ASN A 20 2.67 6.42 4.47
C ASN A 20 1.21 6.04 4.18
N VAL A 21 0.43 5.77 5.23
CA VAL A 21 -0.98 5.40 5.10
C VAL A 21 -1.82 6.60 4.67
N GLU A 22 -1.58 7.78 5.25
CA GLU A 22 -2.25 9.03 4.85
C GLU A 22 -2.01 9.39 3.40
N ARG A 23 -0.78 9.19 2.90
CA ARG A 23 -0.43 9.42 1.49
C ARG A 23 -1.22 8.50 0.55
N ILE A 24 -1.39 7.22 0.93
CA ILE A 24 -2.18 6.26 0.15
C ILE A 24 -3.65 6.70 0.11
N PHE A 25 -4.23 7.07 1.25
CA PHE A 25 -5.62 7.55 1.29
C PHE A 25 -5.83 8.87 0.55
N SER A 26 -4.87 9.80 0.65
CA SER A 26 -4.93 11.08 -0.07
C SER A 26 -4.93 10.86 -1.58
N ARG A 27 -4.15 9.90 -2.10
CA ARG A 27 -4.16 9.50 -3.52
C ARG A 27 -5.45 8.75 -3.88
N GLY A 28 -5.89 7.89 -2.98
CA GLY A 28 -7.13 7.13 -3.05
C GLY A 28 -8.39 7.96 -3.10
N ARG A 29 -8.32 9.24 -2.75
CA ARG A 29 -9.43 10.19 -2.82
C ARG A 29 -10.09 10.24 -4.20
N HIS A 30 -9.34 10.02 -5.28
CA HIS A 30 -9.91 9.94 -6.63
C HIS A 30 -10.74 8.66 -6.88
N LEU A 31 -10.39 7.55 -6.23
CA LEU A 31 -11.17 6.29 -6.29
C LEU A 31 -12.47 6.39 -5.48
N LEU A 32 -12.44 7.18 -4.41
CA LEU A 32 -13.57 7.45 -3.51
C LEU A 32 -14.39 8.69 -3.93
N HIS A 33 -14.00 9.37 -5.01
CA HIS A 33 -14.72 10.54 -5.48
C HIS A 33 -16.07 10.13 -6.08
N TYR A 34 -17.03 11.05 -6.04
CA TYR A 34 -18.44 10.90 -6.43
C TYR A 34 -18.70 10.26 -7.82
N GLU A 35 -17.71 10.22 -8.70
CA GLU A 35 -17.82 9.62 -10.04
C GLU A 35 -17.82 8.07 -10.02
N ARG A 36 -17.38 7.43 -8.93
CA ARG A 36 -17.30 5.96 -8.81
C ARG A 36 -18.11 5.37 -7.66
N ASN A 37 -19.37 5.81 -7.51
CA ASN A 37 -20.29 5.40 -6.45
C ASN A 37 -20.75 3.92 -6.46
N ARG A 38 -20.22 3.05 -7.35
CA ARG A 38 -20.60 1.62 -7.43
C ARG A 38 -19.45 0.65 -7.14
N LEU A 39 -18.30 1.13 -6.68
CA LEU A 39 -17.21 0.24 -6.26
C LEU A 39 -17.50 -0.31 -4.86
N ALA A 40 -17.39 -1.63 -4.72
CA ALA A 40 -17.41 -2.26 -3.41
C ALA A 40 -16.16 -1.86 -2.60
N PRO A 41 -16.23 -1.80 -1.26
CA PRO A 41 -15.08 -1.52 -0.40
C PRO A 41 -13.87 -2.42 -0.68
N GLU A 42 -14.12 -3.67 -1.04
CA GLU A 42 -13.11 -4.67 -1.40
C GLU A 42 -12.38 -4.25 -2.69
N SER A 43 -13.13 -3.78 -3.70
CA SER A 43 -12.57 -3.30 -4.96
C SER A 43 -11.73 -2.04 -4.76
N ILE A 44 -12.17 -1.12 -3.90
CA ILE A 44 -11.39 0.08 -3.56
C ILE A 44 -10.07 -0.33 -2.90
N ARG A 45 -10.11 -1.26 -1.95
CA ARG A 45 -8.91 -1.75 -1.26
C ARG A 45 -7.93 -2.41 -2.24
N ALA A 46 -8.44 -3.27 -3.13
CA ALA A 46 -7.62 -3.92 -4.16
C ALA A 46 -6.96 -2.89 -5.10
N LEU A 47 -7.69 -1.87 -5.54
CA LEU A 47 -7.16 -0.82 -6.40
C LEU A 47 -6.08 0.02 -5.69
N LEU A 48 -6.26 0.34 -4.41
CA LEU A 48 -5.25 1.05 -3.61
C LEU A 48 -3.96 0.23 -3.46
N CYS A 49 -4.09 -1.06 -3.13
CA CYS A 49 -2.94 -1.96 -3.01
C CYS A 49 -2.22 -2.13 -4.34
N LEU A 50 -2.97 -2.40 -5.42
CA LEU A 50 -2.41 -2.58 -6.76
C LEU A 50 -1.66 -1.33 -7.24
N GLY A 51 -2.25 -0.14 -7.04
CA GLY A 51 -1.63 1.12 -7.42
C GLY A 51 -0.33 1.38 -6.67
N GLU A 52 -0.26 1.09 -5.38
CA GLU A 52 0.98 1.22 -4.62
C GLU A 52 2.02 0.15 -4.96
N TRP A 53 1.62 -1.11 -5.18
CA TRP A 53 2.52 -2.19 -5.60
C TRP A 53 3.15 -1.93 -6.97
N ALA A 54 2.37 -1.42 -7.92
CA ALA A 54 2.88 -0.99 -9.23
C ALA A 54 3.92 0.14 -9.08
N ARG A 55 3.68 1.07 -8.15
CA ARG A 55 4.58 2.21 -7.91
C ARG A 55 5.92 1.82 -7.29
N ILE A 56 5.94 0.77 -6.47
CA ILE A 56 7.16 0.25 -5.83
C ILE A 56 7.81 -0.89 -6.62
N ASP A 57 7.36 -1.11 -7.87
CA ASP A 57 7.92 -2.08 -8.82
C ASP A 57 7.97 -3.51 -8.26
N ILE A 58 6.98 -3.87 -7.44
CA ILE A 58 6.85 -5.22 -6.88
C ILE A 58 6.05 -6.14 -7.81
N LEU A 59 5.20 -5.57 -8.67
CA LEU A 59 4.43 -6.33 -9.64
C LEU A 59 5.36 -6.80 -10.76
N LYS A 60 5.45 -8.11 -10.98
CA LYS A 60 6.14 -8.65 -12.15
C LYS A 60 5.16 -8.62 -13.32
N HIS A 61 5.68 -8.49 -14.54
CA HIS A 61 4.85 -8.49 -15.75
C HIS A 61 4.05 -9.80 -15.93
N GLU A 62 4.41 -10.86 -15.23
CA GLU A 62 3.72 -12.16 -15.24
C GLU A 62 2.46 -12.19 -14.34
N ASP A 63 2.26 -11.19 -13.47
CA ASP A 63 1.15 -11.13 -12.50
C ASP A 63 -0.11 -10.43 -13.06
N VAL A 64 -0.09 -10.00 -14.33
CA VAL A 64 -1.18 -9.27 -15.02
C VAL A 64 -1.83 -10.11 -16.11
#